data_AF-A0A7J6U7W2-F1
#
_entry.id   AF-A0A7J6U7W2-F1
#
_cell.length_a   1.000
_cell.length_b   1.000
_cell.length_c   1.000
_cell.angle_alpha   90.00
_cell.angle_beta   90.00
_cell.angle_gamma   90.00
#
_symmetry.space_group_name_H-M   'P 1'
#
loop_
_entity.id
_entity.type
_entity.pdbx_description
1 polymer ?
#
loop_
_entity_poly.entity_id
_entity_poly.type
_entity_poly.pdbx_seq_one_letter_code
_entity_poly.pdbx_strand_id
1 'polypeptide(L)'
;MISTTRAPARRIFPPLRLKLVRYNTTVPAADEVVTEQERWELHSSKSWMESPIALTKLVWRTSMRGVRDERLWAKLSKRAVLMSVHMGHRELTTCLLGFAKIRYRDPKLLQSISPAILKNISEFDTLELALLLGAYRRLEYRRIDQIELLMNEVA
;
A
#
# COMPACT_ATOMS: atom_id res chain seq x y z
N MET A 1 -65.07 -2.25 18.72
CA MET A 1 -65.81 -2.09 17.45
C MET A 1 -65.42 -0.71 16.94
N ILE A 2 -64.76 -0.50 15.81
CA ILE A 2 -64.98 -1.01 14.46
C ILE A 2 -63.64 -0.98 13.70
N SER A 3 -63.42 -2.00 12.90
CA SER A 3 -62.29 -2.28 12.02
C SER A 3 -62.17 -1.28 10.86
N THR A 4 -60.94 -1.00 10.42
CA THR A 4 -60.71 -0.64 9.01
C THR A 4 -59.38 -1.19 8.48
N THR A 5 -59.54 -1.81 7.31
CA THR A 5 -58.69 -2.61 6.44
C THR A 5 -57.53 -1.86 5.77
N ARG A 6 -56.37 -2.53 5.58
CA ARG A 6 -55.59 -2.64 4.31
C ARG A 6 -54.26 -3.39 4.55
N ALA A 7 -54.11 -4.61 4.04
CA ALA A 7 -53.50 -4.99 2.75
C ALA A 7 -51.95 -5.20 2.82
N PRO A 8 -51.40 -6.24 2.16
CA PRO A 8 -50.12 -6.85 2.52
C PRO A 8 -48.91 -6.18 1.86
N ALA A 9 -47.92 -5.79 2.66
CA ALA A 9 -46.65 -5.25 2.16
C ALA A 9 -45.65 -6.37 1.84
N ARG A 10 -45.14 -6.27 0.62
CA ARG A 10 -44.25 -7.20 -0.09
C ARG A 10 -42.98 -7.49 0.72
N ARG A 11 -42.42 -8.69 0.53
CA ARG A 11 -41.08 -9.07 1.01
C ARG A 11 -40.04 -8.11 0.40
N ILE A 12 -39.70 -7.07 1.13
CA ILE A 12 -38.59 -6.18 0.82
C ILE A 12 -37.34 -6.88 1.36
N PHE A 13 -36.52 -7.39 0.44
CA PHE A 13 -35.16 -7.83 0.77
C PHE A 13 -34.43 -6.67 1.47
N PRO A 14 -33.75 -6.92 2.61
CA PRO A 14 -32.99 -5.86 3.25
C PRO A 14 -31.90 -5.37 2.28
N PRO A 15 -31.65 -4.05 2.17
CA PRO A 15 -30.54 -3.56 1.39
C PRO A 15 -29.26 -4.13 2.01
N LEU A 16 -28.47 -4.83 1.18
CA LEU A 16 -27.14 -5.29 1.54
C LEU A 16 -26.36 -4.10 2.07
N ARG A 17 -26.17 -4.07 3.39
CA ARG A 17 -25.36 -3.08 4.09
C ARG A 17 -23.92 -3.35 3.68
N LEU A 18 -23.50 -2.77 2.55
CA LEU A 18 -22.11 -2.59 2.16
C LEU A 18 -21.39 -2.09 3.42
N LYS A 19 -20.60 -2.99 4.04
CA LYS A 19 -19.63 -2.60 5.04
C LYS A 19 -18.60 -1.76 4.29
N LEU A 20 -18.89 -0.47 4.16
CA LEU A 20 -17.87 0.54 3.95
C LEU A 20 -16.84 0.33 5.05
N VAL A 21 -15.76 -0.38 4.71
CA VAL A 21 -14.52 -0.38 5.48
C VAL A 21 -14.05 1.06 5.43
N ARG A 22 -14.53 1.85 6.39
CA ARG A 22 -14.03 3.20 6.64
C ARG A 22 -12.58 3.00 7.05
N TYR A 23 -11.66 3.20 6.10
CA TYR A 23 -10.26 3.41 6.43
C TYR A 23 -10.21 4.63 7.34
N ASN A 24 -10.05 4.38 8.63
CA ASN A 24 -10.02 5.41 9.66
C ASN A 24 -8.89 6.38 9.34
N THR A 25 -9.26 7.58 8.86
CA THR A 25 -8.36 8.70 8.62
C THR A 25 -8.13 9.44 9.92
N THR A 26 -7.33 8.87 10.81
CA THR A 26 -6.59 9.67 11.78
C THR A 26 -5.20 9.83 11.19
N VAL A 27 -5.01 10.92 10.44
CA VAL A 27 -3.68 11.43 10.09
C VAL A 27 -3.24 12.24 11.31
N PRO A 28 -2.37 11.71 12.20
CA PRO A 28 -1.82 12.52 13.27
C PRO A 28 -0.94 13.63 12.66
N ALA A 29 -0.95 14.78 13.32
CA ALA A 29 -0.27 16.00 12.93
C ALA A 29 1.21 15.76 12.61
N ALA A 30 1.71 16.48 11.59
CA ALA A 30 2.89 16.12 10.82
C ALA A 30 4.25 16.50 11.45
N ASP A 31 4.32 17.03 12.67
CA ASP A 31 5.56 17.68 13.15
C ASP A 31 6.06 17.25 14.53
N GLU A 32 5.57 16.16 15.11
CA GLU A 32 6.12 15.70 16.38
C GLU A 32 6.45 14.20 16.36
N VAL A 33 7.73 13.95 16.64
CA VAL A 33 8.29 12.68 17.10
C VAL A 33 8.65 11.67 15.98
N VAL A 34 9.70 12.00 15.23
CA VAL A 34 10.70 10.98 14.91
C VAL A 34 11.30 10.58 16.26
N THR A 35 10.83 9.48 16.82
CA THR A 35 11.20 9.03 18.17
C THR A 35 12.71 8.77 18.20
N GLU A 36 13.42 9.18 19.26
CA GLU A 36 14.87 8.89 19.43
C GLU A 36 15.22 7.41 19.21
N GLN A 37 14.27 6.51 19.47
CA GLN A 37 14.34 5.08 19.16
C GLN A 37 14.52 4.77 17.66
N GLU A 38 13.87 5.50 16.75
CA GLU A 38 14.05 5.33 15.29
C GLU A 38 15.39 5.90 14.84
N ARG A 39 15.87 6.98 15.47
CA ARG A 39 17.24 7.45 15.31
C ARG A 39 18.22 6.33 15.69
N TRP A 40 18.00 5.65 16.81
CA TRP A 40 18.79 4.50 17.20
C TRP A 40 18.61 3.28 16.28
N GLU A 41 17.43 2.96 15.76
CA GLU A 41 17.25 1.86 14.77
C GLU A 41 17.90 2.15 13.40
N LEU A 42 17.88 3.42 12.96
CA LEU A 42 18.57 3.87 11.73
C LEU A 42 20.10 3.83 11.88
N HIS A 43 20.61 4.11 13.09
CA HIS A 43 22.05 4.09 13.40
C HIS A 43 22.56 2.69 13.85
N SER A 44 21.70 1.84 14.40
CA SER A 44 22.07 0.58 15.05
C SER A 44 22.21 -0.61 14.09
N SER A 45 21.72 -0.58 12.85
CA SER A 45 21.88 -1.79 12.03
C SER A 45 21.84 -1.62 10.52
N LYS A 46 22.96 -1.92 9.87
CA LYS A 46 23.02 -2.37 8.46
C LYS A 46 22.09 -3.55 8.17
N SER A 47 21.56 -4.24 9.18
CA SER A 47 20.71 -5.44 9.03
C SER A 47 19.48 -5.24 8.15
N TRP A 48 18.76 -4.11 8.27
CA TRP A 48 17.60 -3.85 7.39
C TRP A 48 18.01 -3.46 5.97
N MET A 49 19.26 -3.03 5.77
CA MET A 49 19.80 -2.86 4.43
C MET A 49 20.06 -4.23 3.81
N GLU A 50 20.43 -5.26 4.55
CA GLU A 50 20.78 -6.56 3.98
C GLU A 50 19.56 -7.42 3.61
N SER A 51 18.42 -7.25 4.31
CA SER A 51 17.21 -8.08 4.11
C SER A 51 16.04 -7.32 3.47
N PRO A 52 15.45 -7.82 2.36
CA PRO A 52 14.32 -7.16 1.69
C PRO A 52 13.06 -7.14 2.57
N ILE A 53 12.86 -8.20 3.38
CA ILE A 53 11.74 -8.31 4.32
C ILE A 53 11.87 -7.26 5.43
N ALA A 54 13.07 -7.07 5.96
CA ALA A 54 13.31 -6.08 7.01
C ALA A 54 13.10 -4.64 6.49
N LEU A 55 13.56 -4.35 5.27
CA LEU A 55 13.32 -3.07 4.61
C LEU A 55 11.82 -2.80 4.46
N THR A 56 11.06 -3.75 3.93
CA THR A 56 9.62 -3.59 3.70
C THR A 56 8.85 -3.42 5.01
N LYS A 57 9.22 -4.16 6.06
CA LYS A 57 8.65 -3.98 7.41
C LYS A 57 8.95 -2.60 7.99
N LEU A 58 10.14 -2.07 7.75
CA LEU A 58 10.52 -0.71 8.16
C LEU A 58 9.72 0.35 7.39
N VAL A 59 9.63 0.22 6.06
CA VAL A 59 8.80 1.07 5.20
C VAL A 59 7.34 1.07 5.65
N TRP A 60 6.78 -0.11 5.96
CA TRP A 60 5.41 -0.21 6.44
C TRP A 60 5.22 0.46 7.81
N ARG A 61 6.06 0.15 8.80
CA ARG A 61 5.99 0.74 10.15
C ARG A 61 6.12 2.26 10.12
N THR A 62 7.11 2.78 9.39
CA THR A 62 7.32 4.23 9.22
C THR A 62 6.14 4.88 8.50
N SER A 63 5.55 4.21 7.52
CA SER A 63 4.32 4.68 6.84
C SER A 63 3.08 4.69 7.73
N MET A 64 2.95 3.74 8.65
CA MET A 64 1.86 3.70 9.62
C MET A 64 1.96 4.85 10.62
N ARG A 65 3.18 5.19 11.04
CA ARG A 65 3.45 6.31 11.94
C ARG A 65 3.35 7.67 11.26
N GLY A 66 3.35 7.72 9.92
CA GLY A 66 3.22 8.96 9.17
C GLY A 66 4.47 9.81 9.16
N VAL A 67 5.64 9.22 9.41
CA VAL A 67 6.94 9.92 9.37
C VAL A 67 7.17 10.46 7.96
N ARG A 68 7.31 11.77 7.78
CA ARG A 68 7.51 12.42 6.47
C ARG A 68 8.92 12.95 6.24
N ASP A 69 9.91 12.40 6.96
CA ASP A 69 11.31 12.78 6.81
C ASP A 69 11.86 12.46 5.42
N GLU A 70 12.05 13.49 4.59
CA GLU A 70 12.55 13.38 3.22
C GLU A 70 13.89 12.60 3.14
N ARG A 71 14.80 12.85 4.10
CA ARG A 71 16.11 12.17 4.15
C ARG A 71 15.99 10.67 4.41
N LEU A 72 15.01 10.26 5.20
CA LEU A 72 14.74 8.87 5.53
C LEU A 72 14.13 8.16 4.32
N TRP A 73 13.09 8.77 3.72
CA TRP A 73 12.44 8.23 2.52
C TRP A 73 13.36 8.17 1.31
N ALA A 74 14.27 9.13 1.15
CA ALA A 74 15.32 9.07 0.13
C ALA A 74 16.28 7.88 0.33
N LYS A 75 16.66 7.58 1.58
CA LYS A 75 17.49 6.40 1.89
C LYS A 75 16.73 5.09 1.66
N LEU A 76 15.48 5.01 2.12
CA LEU A 76 14.62 3.85 1.90
C LEU A 76 14.36 3.61 0.42
N SER A 77 14.09 4.67 -0.35
CA SER A 77 13.89 4.59 -1.81
C SER A 77 15.13 4.05 -2.52
N LYS A 78 16.31 4.64 -2.25
CA LYS A 78 17.58 4.15 -2.81
C LYS A 78 17.82 2.68 -2.50
N ARG A 79 17.51 2.24 -1.27
CA ARG A 79 17.68 0.84 -0.90
C ARG A 79 16.63 -0.06 -1.54
N ALA A 80 15.38 0.36 -1.61
CA ALA A 80 14.32 -0.38 -2.26
C ALA A 80 14.58 -0.57 -3.76
N VAL A 81 15.18 0.43 -4.43
CA VAL A 81 15.66 0.30 -5.81
C VAL A 81 16.71 -0.82 -5.94
N LEU A 82 17.69 -0.85 -5.05
CA LEU A 82 18.75 -1.88 -5.07
C LEU A 82 18.22 -3.28 -4.74
N MET A 83 17.17 -3.37 -3.93
CA MET A 83 16.65 -4.64 -3.44
C MET A 83 15.42 -5.15 -4.21
N SER A 84 14.86 -4.37 -5.14
CA SER A 84 13.62 -4.73 -5.85
C SER A 84 13.73 -6.07 -6.59
N VAL A 85 14.92 -6.41 -7.07
CA VAL A 85 15.20 -7.68 -7.77
C VAL A 85 15.09 -8.91 -6.86
N HIS A 86 15.29 -8.72 -5.55
CA HIS A 86 15.28 -9.78 -4.53
C HIS A 86 13.99 -9.82 -3.70
N MET A 87 13.02 -8.93 -3.99
CA MET A 87 11.75 -8.89 -3.29
C MET A 87 10.75 -9.88 -3.94
N GLY A 88 10.02 -10.61 -3.10
CA GLY A 88 8.86 -11.40 -3.54
C GLY A 88 7.63 -10.53 -3.77
N HIS A 89 6.55 -11.13 -4.27
CA HIS A 89 5.28 -10.45 -4.59
C HIS A 89 4.68 -9.72 -3.37
N ARG A 90 4.71 -10.34 -2.18
CA ARG A 90 4.25 -9.74 -0.91
C ARG A 90 5.08 -8.54 -0.47
N GLU A 91 6.39 -8.64 -0.58
CA GLU A 91 7.31 -7.57 -0.22
C GLU A 91 7.13 -6.37 -1.15
N LEU A 92 7.04 -6.60 -2.46
CA LEU A 92 6.81 -5.56 -3.45
C LEU A 92 5.49 -4.81 -3.18
N THR A 93 4.41 -5.54 -2.92
CA THR A 93 3.09 -4.97 -2.61
C THR A 93 3.14 -4.09 -1.36
N THR A 94 3.69 -4.62 -0.27
CA THR A 94 3.76 -3.92 1.02
C THR A 94 4.66 -2.68 0.95
N CYS A 95 5.79 -2.80 0.24
CA CYS A 95 6.73 -1.71 0.00
C CYS A 95 6.03 -0.57 -0.75
N LEU A 96 5.40 -0.88 -1.88
CA LEU A 96 4.70 0.11 -2.72
C LEU A 96 3.52 0.77 -1.98
N LEU A 97 2.76 0.01 -1.19
CA LEU A 97 1.69 0.54 -0.34
C LEU A 97 2.21 1.51 0.72
N GLY A 98 3.37 1.24 1.33
CA GLY A 98 3.99 2.13 2.30
C GLY A 98 4.35 3.48 1.68
N PHE A 99 4.99 3.47 0.50
CA PHE A 99 5.28 4.69 -0.26
C PHE A 99 3.99 5.43 -0.67
N ALA A 100 2.98 4.70 -1.15
CA ALA A 100 1.69 5.27 -1.55
C ALA A 100 0.92 5.90 -0.38
N LYS A 101 1.10 5.40 0.84
CA LYS A 101 0.44 5.94 2.05
C LYS A 101 0.98 7.32 2.43
N ILE A 102 2.29 7.52 2.32
CA ILE A 102 2.94 8.82 2.58
C ILE A 102 2.91 9.74 1.36
N ARG A 103 2.57 9.20 0.18
CA ARG A 103 2.61 9.88 -1.12
C ARG A 103 4.01 10.34 -1.50
N TYR A 104 5.04 9.62 -1.04
CA TYR A 104 6.41 9.86 -1.44
C TYR A 104 6.62 9.32 -2.86
N ARG A 105 6.91 10.22 -3.81
CA ARG A 105 7.04 9.89 -5.23
C ARG A 105 8.51 9.94 -5.65
N ASP A 106 9.07 8.76 -5.91
CA ASP A 106 10.37 8.63 -6.58
C ASP A 106 10.17 7.88 -7.91
N PRO A 107 10.38 8.54 -9.06
CA PRO A 107 10.23 7.89 -10.36
C PRO A 107 11.22 6.74 -10.56
N LYS A 108 12.42 6.79 -9.94
CA LYS A 108 13.44 5.74 -10.07
C LYS A 108 13.00 4.45 -9.38
N LEU A 109 12.37 4.59 -8.21
CA LEU A 109 11.79 3.48 -7.46
C LEU A 109 10.71 2.77 -8.28
N LEU A 110 9.80 3.54 -8.87
CA LEU A 110 8.71 2.98 -9.66
C LEU A 110 9.25 2.27 -10.91
N GLN A 111 10.22 2.87 -11.60
CA GLN A 111 10.88 2.26 -12.76
C GLN A 111 11.63 0.96 -12.41
N SER A 112 12.22 0.85 -11.21
CA SER A 112 12.96 -0.35 -10.80
C SER A 112 12.06 -1.46 -10.24
N ILE A 113 10.94 -1.10 -9.63
CA ILE A 113 9.97 -2.06 -9.06
C ILE A 113 9.05 -2.63 -10.15
N SER A 114 8.69 -1.82 -11.14
CA SER A 114 7.93 -2.21 -12.33
C SER A 114 8.33 -3.57 -12.93
N PRO A 115 9.58 -3.80 -13.38
CA PRO A 115 9.96 -5.08 -13.97
C PRO A 115 9.95 -6.24 -12.97
N ALA A 116 10.19 -5.97 -11.68
CA ALA A 116 10.13 -6.99 -10.64
C ALA A 116 8.69 -7.48 -10.39
N ILE A 117 7.71 -6.57 -10.48
CA ILE A 117 6.28 -6.93 -10.43
C ILE A 117 5.89 -7.77 -11.64
N LEU A 118 6.29 -7.35 -12.84
CA LEU A 118 5.96 -8.08 -14.07
C LEU A 118 6.55 -9.49 -14.09
N LYS A 119 7.77 -9.67 -13.54
CA LYS A 119 8.40 -10.98 -13.43
C LYS A 119 7.60 -11.96 -12.57
N ASN A 120 7.00 -11.46 -11.49
CA ASN A 120 6.29 -12.28 -10.52
C ASN A 120 4.77 -12.22 -10.70
N ILE A 121 4.27 -11.72 -11.85
CA ILE A 121 2.86 -11.36 -12.03
C ILE A 121 1.91 -12.55 -11.80
N SER A 122 2.34 -13.76 -12.17
CA SER A 122 1.61 -15.01 -11.99
C SER A 122 1.52 -15.49 -10.53
N GLU A 123 2.32 -14.93 -9.62
CA GLU A 123 2.32 -15.29 -8.19
C GLU A 123 1.43 -14.37 -7.35
N PHE A 124 0.93 -13.27 -7.91
CA PHE A 124 0.11 -12.33 -7.16
C PHE A 124 -1.31 -12.86 -6.96
N ASP A 125 -1.82 -12.67 -5.74
CA ASP A 125 -3.24 -12.83 -5.48
C ASP A 125 -4.05 -11.64 -6.02
N THR A 126 -5.32 -11.87 -6.35
CA THR A 126 -6.24 -10.83 -6.82
C THR A 126 -6.32 -9.65 -5.86
N LEU A 127 -6.26 -9.91 -4.55
CA LEU A 127 -6.22 -8.86 -3.52
C LEU A 127 -4.93 -8.04 -3.60
N GLU A 128 -3.80 -8.69 -3.81
CA GLU A 128 -2.49 -8.03 -3.90
C GLU A 128 -2.42 -7.14 -5.15
N LEU A 129 -2.94 -7.60 -6.28
CA LEU A 129 -3.05 -6.82 -7.52
C LEU A 129 -3.94 -5.58 -7.34
N ALA A 130 -5.10 -5.73 -6.69
CA ALA A 130 -5.99 -4.60 -6.39
C ALA A 130 -5.32 -3.54 -5.49
N LEU A 131 -4.56 -3.99 -4.49
CA LEU A 131 -3.79 -3.10 -3.61
C LEU A 131 -2.67 -2.38 -4.36
N LEU A 132 -1.98 -3.09 -5.26
CA LEU A 132 -0.89 -2.56 -6.07
C LEU A 132 -1.39 -1.50 -7.07
N LEU A 133 -2.51 -1.76 -7.74
CA LEU A 133 -3.22 -0.79 -8.58
C LEU A 133 -3.65 0.45 -7.77
N GLY A 134 -4.18 0.24 -6.56
CA GLY A 134 -4.52 1.33 -5.64
C GLY A 134 -3.31 2.17 -5.23
N ALA A 135 -2.14 1.55 -5.05
CA ALA A 135 -0.88 2.22 -4.77
C ALA A 135 -0.39 3.04 -5.98
N TYR A 136 -0.44 2.49 -7.19
CA TYR A 136 -0.09 3.22 -8.42
C TYR A 136 -0.96 4.45 -8.64
N ARG A 137 -2.26 4.34 -8.39
CA ARG A 137 -3.17 5.49 -8.45
C ARG A 137 -2.76 6.60 -7.48
N ARG A 138 -2.36 6.25 -6.25
CA ARG A 138 -1.91 7.21 -5.23
C ARG A 138 -0.56 7.84 -5.51
N LEU A 139 0.33 7.11 -6.18
CA LEU A 139 1.65 7.59 -6.60
C LEU A 139 1.63 8.30 -7.96
N GLU A 140 0.45 8.44 -8.58
CA GLU A 140 0.23 9.05 -9.89
C GLU A 140 1.15 8.48 -10.99
N TYR A 141 1.43 7.18 -10.88
CA TYR A 141 2.26 6.47 -11.84
C TYR A 141 1.41 6.00 -13.03
N ARG A 142 1.47 6.76 -14.13
CA ARG A 142 0.74 6.48 -15.36
C ARG A 142 1.61 5.71 -16.34
N ARG A 143 1.82 4.42 -16.08
CA ARG A 143 2.34 3.45 -17.06
C ARG A 143 1.21 2.53 -17.45
N ILE A 144 0.44 2.98 -18.45
CA ILE A 144 -0.82 2.35 -18.87
C ILE A 144 -0.56 0.88 -19.26
N ASP A 145 0.53 0.61 -19.97
CA ASP A 145 0.93 -0.75 -20.39
C ASP A 145 1.06 -1.73 -19.21
N GLN A 146 1.58 -1.26 -18.07
CA GLN A 146 1.72 -2.10 -16.88
C GLN A 146 0.41 -2.32 -16.16
N ILE A 147 -0.44 -1.28 -16.12
CA ILE A 147 -1.76 -1.37 -15.51
C ILE A 147 -2.62 -2.33 -16.33
N GLU A 148 -2.56 -2.26 -17.66
CA GLU A 148 -3.27 -3.16 -18.56
C GLU A 148 -2.83 -4.61 -18.35
N LEU A 149 -1.52 -4.87 -18.27
CA LEU A 149 -0.99 -6.21 -18.03
C LEU A 149 -1.42 -6.76 -16.67
N LEU A 150 -1.41 -5.93 -15.62
CA LEU A 150 -1.89 -6.33 -14.28
C LEU A 150 -3.41 -6.58 -14.25
N MET A 151 -4.18 -5.83 -15.04
CA MET A 151 -5.62 -6.02 -15.14
C MET A 151 -5.98 -7.30 -15.89
N ASN A 152 -5.18 -7.69 -16.89
CA ASN A 152 -5.40 -8.93 -17.64
C ASN A 152 -5.23 -10.18 -16.79
N GLU A 153 -4.32 -10.18 -15.82
CA GLU A 153 -4.13 -11.31 -14.90
C GLU A 153 -5.26 -11.45 -13.85
N VAL A 154 -6.07 -10.40 -13.66
CA VAL A 154 -7.22 -10.43 -12.74
C VAL A 154 -8.52 -10.86 -13.42
N ALA A 155 -8.58 -10.75 -14.75
CA ALA A 155 -9.78 -10.98 -15.57
C ALA A 155 -10.00 -12.46 -15.89
#